data_AF-A0A1Y1VLK6-F1
#
_entry.id   AF-A0A1Y1VLK6-F1
#
_cell.length_a   1.000
_cell.length_b   1.000
_cell.length_c   1.000
_cell.angle_alpha   90.00
_cell.angle_beta   90.00
_cell.angle_gamma   90.00
#
_symmetry.space_group_name_H-M   'P 1'
#
loop_
_entity.id
_entity.type
_entity.pdbx_description
1 polymer ?
#
loop_
_entity_poly.entity_id
_entity_poly.type
_entity_poly.pdbx_seq_one_letter_code
_entity_poly.pdbx_strand_id
1 'polypeptide(L)'
;MITLYLIKKEKEKTKKDVKNTGQEDQWIENIRKKIEDSLILNDQIKLNEPKKDYYEELLKFGKLIEEEQKENKNFPELSDEAYEDIEEAIGPGSENEVLIEEFNIPIKRHDIRTLINGEWLNDEIINFYGNLIMERSKNTTNEYPPVYFFNTFFYGTLSSTGYRAVRRWTRKFDLFLYDFVIVPIHLGNHWCCSAINFKKKRFEYYDSLHGSDRNALYILRNYIQEESRDKKKCEYDFTGWENYCPKDIPSQLNGYDCGIFTLLFAEYISREEEFDFDQSHIEYVRDRIIYEILNKKLLID
;
A
#
# COMPACT_ATOMS: atom_id res chain seq x y z
N MET A 1 -17.27 16.81 -35.80
CA MET A 1 -16.98 18.01 -34.97
C MET A 1 -16.63 17.63 -33.52
N ILE A 2 -17.35 16.73 -32.86
CA ILE A 2 -17.06 16.31 -31.47
C ILE A 2 -15.81 15.40 -31.36
N THR A 3 -15.56 14.52 -32.33
CA THR A 3 -14.31 13.73 -32.40
C THR A 3 -13.06 14.61 -32.47
N LEU A 4 -13.14 15.73 -33.21
CA LEU A 4 -12.04 16.71 -33.30
C LEU A 4 -11.86 17.50 -31.99
N TYR A 5 -12.92 17.70 -31.20
CA TYR A 5 -12.86 18.34 -29.87
C TYR A 5 -12.21 17.42 -28.83
N LEU A 6 -12.54 16.12 -28.84
CA LEU A 6 -11.92 15.11 -27.97
C LEU A 6 -10.45 14.86 -28.32
N ILE A 7 -10.10 14.79 -29.61
CA ILE A 7 -8.71 14.72 -30.09
C ILE A 7 -7.93 15.98 -29.68
N LYS A 8 -8.56 17.16 -29.65
CA LYS A 8 -7.91 18.41 -29.23
C LYS A 8 -7.69 18.47 -27.73
N LYS A 9 -8.63 17.95 -26.92
CA LYS A 9 -8.51 17.84 -25.46
C LYS A 9 -7.49 16.78 -25.03
N GLU A 10 -7.38 15.66 -25.75
CA GLU A 10 -6.31 14.67 -25.56
C GLU A 10 -4.93 15.19 -25.98
N LYS A 11 -4.84 15.93 -27.09
CA LYS A 11 -3.58 16.60 -27.53
C LYS A 11 -3.11 17.68 -26.56
N GLU A 12 -4.01 18.31 -25.80
CA GLU A 12 -3.67 19.28 -24.76
C GLU A 12 -3.27 18.60 -23.43
N LYS A 13 -3.82 17.42 -23.10
CA LYS A 13 -3.34 16.55 -22.01
C LYS A 13 -1.95 15.98 -22.31
N THR A 14 -1.74 15.39 -23.49
CA THR A 14 -0.46 14.76 -23.90
C THR A 14 0.68 15.72 -24.19
N LYS A 15 0.46 17.04 -24.21
CA LYS A 15 1.55 18.03 -24.28
C LYS A 15 2.24 18.27 -22.94
N LYS A 16 1.62 17.89 -21.82
CA LYS A 16 2.24 17.97 -20.48
C LYS A 16 3.09 16.74 -20.17
N ASP A 17 2.74 15.58 -20.72
CA ASP A 17 3.40 14.31 -20.42
C ASP A 17 4.14 13.79 -21.67
N VAL A 18 5.36 14.28 -21.93
CA VAL A 18 6.21 13.69 -22.97
C VAL A 18 7.61 13.43 -22.43
N LYS A 19 7.90 12.16 -22.14
CA LYS A 19 9.17 11.52 -22.47
C LYS A 19 9.03 9.99 -22.57
N ASN A 20 8.90 9.52 -23.82
CA ASN A 20 9.07 8.13 -24.33
C ASN A 20 8.08 7.07 -23.81
N THR A 21 7.43 6.28 -24.66
CA THR A 21 8.05 5.21 -25.47
C THR A 21 7.12 4.73 -26.61
N GLY A 22 7.69 4.32 -27.75
CA GLY A 22 6.95 3.90 -28.96
C GLY A 22 6.07 2.65 -28.86
N GLN A 23 5.78 2.14 -27.65
CA GLN A 23 4.74 1.12 -27.42
C GLN A 23 3.34 1.76 -27.31
N GLU A 24 3.24 2.99 -26.81
CA GLU A 24 1.97 3.74 -26.76
C GLU A 24 1.48 4.12 -28.16
N ASP A 25 2.39 4.51 -29.06
CA ASP A 25 2.05 4.77 -30.46
C ASP A 25 1.41 3.54 -31.12
N GLN A 26 1.89 2.34 -30.79
CA GLN A 26 1.39 1.09 -31.34
C GLN A 26 0.04 0.69 -30.73
N TRP A 27 -0.18 0.99 -29.45
CA TRP A 27 -1.47 0.80 -28.77
C TRP A 27 -2.55 1.77 -29.30
N ILE A 28 -2.20 3.05 -29.45
CA ILE A 28 -3.06 4.08 -30.03
C ILE A 28 -3.40 3.73 -31.49
N GLU A 29 -2.41 3.30 -32.29
CA GLU A 29 -2.65 2.91 -33.68
C GLU A 29 -3.53 1.65 -33.78
N ASN A 30 -3.38 0.69 -32.86
CA ASN A 30 -4.24 -0.48 -32.78
C ASN A 30 -5.69 -0.11 -32.39
N ILE A 31 -5.89 0.85 -31.48
CA ILE A 31 -7.21 1.37 -31.12
C ILE A 31 -7.84 2.10 -32.31
N ARG A 32 -7.08 2.98 -32.99
CA ARG A 32 -7.53 3.68 -34.21
C ARG A 32 -7.97 2.70 -35.27
N LYS A 33 -7.18 1.66 -35.53
CA LYS A 33 -7.48 0.63 -36.53
C LYS A 33 -8.73 -0.17 -36.15
N LYS A 34 -8.90 -0.56 -34.89
CA LYS A 34 -10.11 -1.25 -34.42
C LYS A 34 -11.36 -0.39 -34.56
N ILE A 35 -11.25 0.92 -34.33
CA ILE A 35 -12.35 1.88 -34.52
C ILE A 35 -12.67 2.04 -36.01
N GLU A 36 -11.66 2.19 -36.88
CA GLU A 36 -11.87 2.25 -38.34
C GLU A 36 -12.49 0.96 -38.88
N ASP A 37 -11.97 -0.21 -38.50
CA ASP A 37 -12.51 -1.51 -38.90
C ASP A 37 -13.97 -1.68 -38.43
N SER A 38 -14.29 -1.22 -37.23
CA SER A 38 -15.66 -1.26 -36.69
C SER A 38 -16.60 -0.28 -37.40
N LEU A 39 -16.12 0.87 -37.87
CA LEU A 39 -16.89 1.83 -38.67
C LEU A 39 -17.13 1.31 -40.08
N ILE A 40 -16.11 0.71 -40.72
CA ILE A 40 -16.20 0.08 -42.04
C ILE A 40 -17.17 -1.11 -42.01
N LEU A 41 -17.11 -1.93 -40.96
CA LEU A 41 -18.04 -3.06 -40.77
C LEU A 41 -19.49 -2.57 -40.63
N ASN A 42 -19.71 -1.45 -39.96
CA ASN A 42 -21.03 -0.83 -39.81
C ASN A 42 -21.57 -0.24 -41.13
N ASP A 43 -20.69 0.29 -41.99
CA ASP A 43 -21.06 0.78 -43.32
C ASP A 43 -21.31 -0.37 -44.33
N GLN A 44 -20.64 -1.52 -44.17
CA GLN A 44 -20.82 -2.70 -45.02
C GLN A 44 -22.07 -3.51 -44.65
N ILE A 45 -22.45 -3.51 -43.38
CA ILE A 45 -23.70 -4.11 -42.89
C ILE A 45 -24.84 -3.11 -43.16
N LYS A 46 -25.34 -3.11 -44.41
CA LYS A 46 -26.67 -2.56 -44.70
C LYS A 46 -27.73 -3.44 -44.03
N LEU A 47 -27.95 -3.27 -42.73
CA LEU A 47 -29.10 -3.83 -42.04
C LEU A 47 -30.00 -2.70 -41.54
N ASN A 48 -31.26 -2.79 -41.95
CA ASN A 48 -32.37 -1.95 -41.54
C ASN A 48 -32.72 -2.16 -40.05
N GLU A 49 -31.78 -1.91 -39.14
CA GLU A 49 -32.09 -1.71 -37.73
C GLU A 49 -32.06 -0.20 -37.42
N PRO A 50 -32.99 0.31 -36.59
CA PRO A 50 -32.95 1.71 -36.19
C PRO A 50 -31.59 1.97 -35.56
N LYS A 51 -30.89 3.02 -36.02
CA LYS A 51 -29.61 3.47 -35.46
C LYS A 51 -29.76 3.56 -33.95
N LYS A 52 -29.31 2.53 -33.23
CA LYS A 52 -29.20 2.55 -31.78
C LYS A 52 -28.36 3.76 -31.45
N ASP A 53 -28.83 4.63 -30.55
CA ASP A 53 -28.19 5.91 -30.31
C ASP A 53 -26.87 5.68 -29.55
N TYR A 54 -25.83 5.33 -30.30
CA TYR A 54 -24.48 5.10 -29.80
C TYR A 54 -23.95 6.30 -29.02
N TYR A 55 -24.49 7.50 -29.25
CA TYR A 55 -24.13 8.70 -28.51
C TYR A 55 -24.62 8.65 -27.06
N GLU A 56 -25.85 8.17 -26.81
CA GLU A 56 -26.37 7.97 -25.46
C GLU A 56 -25.62 6.83 -24.74
N GLU A 57 -25.30 5.74 -25.42
CA GLU A 57 -24.48 4.65 -24.86
C GLU A 57 -23.06 5.13 -24.51
N LEU A 58 -22.43 5.94 -25.37
CA LEU A 58 -21.09 6.50 -25.11
C LEU A 58 -21.10 7.56 -24.01
N LEU A 59 -22.14 8.40 -23.91
CA LEU A 59 -22.31 9.32 -22.79
C LEU A 59 -22.53 8.58 -21.47
N LYS A 60 -23.29 7.48 -21.52
CA LYS A 60 -23.51 6.60 -20.38
C LYS A 60 -22.21 5.90 -19.98
N PHE A 61 -21.42 5.45 -20.94
CA PHE A 61 -20.11 4.83 -20.70
C PHE A 61 -19.09 5.83 -20.13
N GLY A 62 -19.04 7.06 -20.66
CA GLY A 62 -18.20 8.13 -20.13
C GLY A 62 -18.60 8.54 -18.71
N LYS A 63 -19.91 8.60 -18.42
CA LYS A 63 -20.40 8.82 -17.05
C LYS A 63 -20.10 7.65 -16.12
N LEU A 64 -20.22 6.40 -16.59
CA LEU A 64 -19.84 5.22 -15.82
C LEU A 64 -18.35 5.25 -15.47
N ILE A 65 -17.48 5.64 -16.41
CA ILE A 65 -16.04 5.83 -16.12
C ILE A 65 -15.82 6.97 -15.12
N GLU A 66 -16.50 8.11 -15.27
CA GLU A 66 -16.40 9.23 -14.31
C GLU A 66 -16.97 8.89 -12.92
N GLU A 67 -18.01 8.06 -12.85
CA GLU A 67 -18.62 7.56 -11.62
C GLU A 67 -17.71 6.51 -10.95
N GLU A 68 -17.15 5.57 -11.71
CA GLU A 68 -16.15 4.59 -11.26
C GLU A 68 -14.85 5.29 -10.80
N GLN A 69 -14.41 6.36 -11.47
CA GLN A 69 -13.28 7.19 -11.03
C GLN A 69 -13.59 8.05 -9.79
N LYS A 70 -14.85 8.42 -9.57
CA LYS A 70 -15.27 9.12 -8.35
C LYS A 70 -15.45 8.16 -7.18
N GLU A 71 -15.86 6.92 -7.44
CA GLU A 71 -15.90 5.84 -6.46
C GLU A 71 -14.48 5.35 -6.09
N ASN A 72 -13.50 5.44 -7.00
CA ASN A 72 -12.08 5.12 -6.75
C ASN A 72 -11.25 6.18 -6.01
N LYS A 73 -11.88 7.18 -5.37
CA LYS A 73 -11.14 8.18 -4.57
C LYS A 73 -10.96 7.73 -3.12
N ASN A 74 -10.21 6.67 -2.88
CA ASN A 74 -9.85 6.26 -1.51
C ASN A 74 -8.59 6.95 -0.98
N PHE A 75 -7.85 7.65 -1.85
CA PHE A 75 -6.62 8.34 -1.46
C PHE A 75 -6.61 9.82 -1.86
N PRO A 76 -6.02 10.72 -1.04
CA PRO A 76 -5.94 12.14 -1.31
C PRO A 76 -5.01 12.44 -2.49
N GLU A 77 -5.43 13.30 -3.41
CA GLU A 77 -4.63 13.66 -4.58
C GLU A 77 -3.33 14.38 -4.18
N LEU A 78 -2.20 13.97 -4.76
CA LEU A 78 -0.91 14.63 -4.58
C LEU A 78 -0.88 15.93 -5.40
N SER A 79 -0.26 16.98 -4.87
CA SER A 79 -0.10 18.25 -5.60
C SER A 79 1.04 18.17 -6.61
N ASP A 80 1.10 19.13 -7.54
CA ASP A 80 2.20 19.23 -8.51
C ASP A 80 3.55 19.37 -7.77
N GLU A 81 3.59 20.13 -6.67
CA GLU A 81 4.79 20.27 -5.83
C GLU A 81 5.21 18.95 -5.17
N ALA A 82 4.23 18.11 -4.79
CA ALA A 82 4.54 16.79 -4.25
C ALA A 82 5.22 15.89 -5.28
N TYR A 83 4.78 15.95 -6.54
CA TYR A 83 5.43 15.23 -7.64
C TYR A 83 6.83 15.77 -7.94
N GLU A 84 7.07 17.08 -7.85
CA GLU A 84 8.41 17.65 -7.98
C GLU A 84 9.36 17.11 -6.90
N ASP A 85 8.93 17.06 -5.64
CA ASP A 85 9.71 16.50 -4.52
C ASP A 85 10.03 15.01 -4.75
N ILE A 86 9.04 14.24 -5.22
CA ILE A 86 9.19 12.81 -5.53
C ILE A 86 10.21 12.62 -6.66
N GLU A 87 10.06 13.35 -7.76
CA GLU A 87 10.96 13.29 -8.92
C GLU A 87 12.40 13.64 -8.54
N GLU A 88 12.60 14.65 -7.70
CA GLU A 88 13.92 15.00 -7.18
C GLU A 88 14.51 13.88 -6.32
N ALA A 89 13.69 13.24 -5.47
CA ALA A 89 14.13 12.18 -4.57
C ALA A 89 14.49 10.86 -5.31
N ILE A 90 13.74 10.48 -6.35
CA ILE A 90 14.07 9.30 -7.17
C ILE A 90 15.12 9.59 -8.25
N GLY A 91 15.26 10.86 -8.63
CA GLY A 91 16.11 11.39 -9.69
C GLY A 91 17.61 11.17 -9.48
N PRO A 92 18.46 11.67 -10.38
CA PRO A 92 19.91 11.43 -10.34
C PRO A 92 20.53 12.00 -9.06
N GLY A 93 21.49 11.27 -8.49
CA GLY A 93 22.15 11.66 -7.25
C GLY A 93 22.97 10.50 -6.69
N SER A 94 23.71 10.75 -5.61
CA SER A 94 24.46 9.69 -4.92
C SER A 94 23.50 8.72 -4.24
N GLU A 95 23.67 7.42 -4.44
CA GLU A 95 22.88 6.39 -3.74
C GLU A 95 22.92 6.56 -2.21
N ASN A 96 24.04 7.03 -1.67
CA ASN A 96 24.27 7.18 -0.23
C ASN A 96 23.90 8.56 0.32
N GLU A 97 23.36 9.45 -0.50
CA GLU A 97 22.84 10.74 -0.04
C GLU A 97 21.68 10.50 0.91
N VAL A 98 21.76 11.07 2.12
CA VAL A 98 20.67 11.07 3.09
C VAL A 98 19.68 12.16 2.66
N LEU A 99 18.47 11.76 2.28
CA LEU A 99 17.41 12.66 1.84
C LEU A 99 16.60 13.16 3.03
N ILE A 100 16.36 12.28 4.01
CA ILE A 100 15.64 12.62 5.23
C ILE A 100 16.16 11.76 6.38
N GLU A 101 16.16 12.32 7.58
CA GLU A 101 16.46 11.58 8.81
C GLU A 101 15.41 11.91 9.86
N GLU A 102 14.77 10.86 10.39
CA GLU A 102 13.81 10.93 11.49
C GLU A 102 13.77 9.58 12.21
N PHE A 103 13.31 9.53 13.46
CA PHE A 103 13.22 8.30 14.26
C PHE A 103 14.58 7.58 14.48
N ASN A 104 15.69 8.28 14.25
CA ASN A 104 17.06 7.74 14.14
C ASN A 104 17.25 6.76 12.95
N ILE A 105 16.48 6.96 11.88
CA ILE A 105 16.57 6.22 10.62
C ILE A 105 16.92 7.22 9.51
N PRO A 106 18.16 7.19 8.98
CA PRO A 106 18.54 7.99 7.83
C PRO A 106 18.07 7.29 6.55
N ILE A 107 17.07 7.86 5.88
CA ILE A 107 16.59 7.40 4.58
C ILE A 107 17.47 8.01 3.49
N LYS A 108 18.13 7.12 2.74
CA LYS A 108 19.00 7.49 1.65
C LYS A 108 18.28 7.37 0.32
N ARG A 109 18.90 7.94 -0.71
CA ARG A 109 18.38 7.88 -2.08
C ARG A 109 18.12 6.45 -2.57
N HIS A 110 19.01 5.51 -2.27
CA HIS A 110 18.78 4.11 -2.65
C HIS A 110 17.58 3.48 -1.93
N ASP A 111 17.27 3.91 -0.71
CA ASP A 111 16.10 3.44 0.03
C ASP A 111 14.83 3.96 -0.66
N ILE A 112 14.76 5.26 -0.96
CA ILE A 112 13.63 5.86 -1.70
C ILE A 112 13.44 5.19 -3.06
N ARG A 113 14.52 4.84 -3.76
CA ARG A 113 14.42 4.17 -5.06
C ARG A 113 13.81 2.77 -4.99
N THR A 114 13.76 2.12 -3.82
CA THR A 114 13.00 0.87 -3.67
C THR A 114 11.49 1.06 -3.81
N LEU A 115 10.99 2.31 -3.70
CA LEU A 115 9.61 2.65 -3.95
C LEU A 115 9.31 2.85 -5.44
N ILE A 116 10.31 2.93 -6.33
CA ILE A 116 10.08 2.98 -7.78
C ILE A 116 9.28 1.75 -8.22
N ASN A 117 8.34 1.94 -9.14
CA ASN A 117 7.51 0.86 -9.67
C ASN A 117 8.39 -0.31 -10.20
N GLY A 118 8.05 -1.53 -9.81
CA GLY A 118 8.81 -2.74 -10.13
C GLY A 118 9.88 -3.14 -9.11
N GLU A 119 10.22 -2.29 -8.14
CA GLU A 119 11.25 -2.57 -7.13
C GLU A 119 10.68 -3.15 -5.82
N TRP A 120 11.53 -3.89 -5.10
CA TRP A 120 11.22 -4.47 -3.78
C TRP A 120 11.59 -3.51 -2.67
N LEU A 121 10.65 -3.26 -1.76
CA LEU A 121 10.93 -2.46 -0.55
C LEU A 121 11.99 -3.14 0.31
N ASN A 122 12.85 -2.30 0.90
CA ASN A 122 13.82 -2.72 1.89
C ASN A 122 13.33 -2.47 3.32
N ASP A 123 14.14 -2.91 4.29
CA ASP A 123 13.87 -2.74 5.71
C ASP A 123 13.73 -1.28 6.14
N GLU A 124 14.55 -0.37 5.60
CA GLU A 124 14.57 1.03 6.01
C GLU A 124 13.24 1.73 5.70
N ILE A 125 12.69 1.53 4.50
CA ILE A 125 11.38 2.08 4.13
C ILE A 125 10.27 1.52 5.03
N ILE A 126 10.25 0.21 5.27
CA ILE A 126 9.20 -0.39 6.10
C ILE A 126 9.28 0.10 7.55
N ASN A 127 10.49 0.16 8.09
CA ASN A 127 10.72 0.63 9.46
C ASN A 127 10.37 2.11 9.62
N PHE A 128 10.74 2.96 8.66
CA PHE A 128 10.41 4.38 8.71
C PHE A 128 8.90 4.61 8.63
N TYR A 129 8.22 3.95 7.69
CA TYR A 129 6.77 4.06 7.56
C TYR A 129 6.02 3.56 8.80
N GLY A 130 6.47 2.44 9.39
CA GLY A 130 5.95 1.96 10.66
C GLY A 130 6.09 2.97 11.80
N ASN A 131 7.18 3.77 11.81
CA ASN A 131 7.33 4.87 12.77
C ASN A 131 6.38 6.04 12.48
N LEU A 132 6.09 6.35 11.22
CA LEU A 132 5.06 7.35 10.87
C LEU A 132 3.68 6.94 11.41
N ILE A 133 3.31 5.66 11.31
CA ILE A 133 2.08 5.11 11.87
C ILE A 133 2.05 5.29 13.40
N MET A 134 3.14 4.92 14.09
CA MET A 134 3.23 5.09 15.56
C MET A 134 3.16 6.56 15.97
N GLU A 135 3.83 7.45 15.25
CA GLU A 135 3.84 8.89 15.55
C GLU A 135 2.45 9.51 15.34
N ARG A 136 1.72 9.12 14.28
CA ARG A 136 0.32 9.51 14.11
C ARG A 136 -0.50 9.04 15.31
N SER A 137 -0.54 7.73 15.57
CA SER A 137 -1.31 7.12 16.66
C SER A 137 -1.06 7.81 18.02
N LYS A 138 0.20 8.14 18.32
CA LYS A 138 0.60 8.82 19.54
C LYS A 138 0.11 10.28 19.62
N ASN A 139 0.05 10.98 18.50
CA ASN A 139 -0.33 12.40 18.46
C ASN A 139 -1.84 12.63 18.30
N THR A 140 -2.59 11.60 17.94
CA THR A 140 -4.05 11.69 17.70
C THR A 140 -4.83 10.61 18.46
N THR A 141 -4.50 10.40 19.74
CA THR A 141 -5.08 9.34 20.59
C THR A 141 -6.61 9.41 20.79
N ASN A 142 -7.24 10.54 20.45
CA ASN A 142 -8.70 10.69 20.48
C ASN A 142 -9.38 10.25 19.17
N GLU A 143 -8.60 10.07 18.10
CA GLU A 143 -9.07 9.75 16.75
C GLU A 143 -8.65 8.34 16.33
N TYR A 144 -7.43 7.92 16.69
CA TYR A 144 -6.89 6.62 16.31
C TYR A 144 -6.44 5.80 17.53
N PRO A 145 -6.51 4.45 17.44
CA PRO A 145 -6.10 3.59 18.53
C PRO A 145 -4.59 3.67 18.81
N PRO A 146 -4.13 3.41 20.04
CA PRO A 146 -2.72 3.23 20.35
C PRO A 146 -2.12 2.04 19.59
N VAL A 147 -1.11 2.30 18.77
CA VAL A 147 -0.44 1.31 17.91
C VAL A 147 1.05 1.24 18.24
N TYR A 148 1.57 0.03 18.32
CA TYR A 148 3.01 -0.22 18.35
C TYR A 148 3.42 -1.04 17.12
N PHE A 149 4.38 -0.53 16.35
CA PHE A 149 4.92 -1.19 15.18
C PHE A 149 6.34 -1.69 15.50
N PHE A 150 6.53 -3.01 15.47
CA PHE A 150 7.86 -3.59 15.62
C PHE A 150 8.71 -3.36 14.37
N ASN A 151 10.02 -3.17 14.53
CA ASN A 151 10.91 -3.16 13.38
C ASN A 151 10.95 -4.53 12.68
N THR A 152 11.37 -4.54 11.42
CA THR A 152 11.41 -5.72 10.54
C THR A 152 12.26 -6.88 11.05
N PHE A 153 13.23 -6.61 11.94
CA PHE A 153 14.10 -7.64 12.51
C PHE A 153 13.48 -8.40 13.69
N PHE A 154 12.39 -7.90 14.27
CA PHE A 154 11.77 -8.48 15.46
C PHE A 154 11.34 -9.93 15.22
N TYR A 155 10.53 -10.18 14.21
CA TYR A 155 9.97 -11.51 13.95
C TYR A 155 11.07 -12.51 13.57
N GLY A 156 12.02 -12.12 12.71
CA GLY A 156 13.15 -12.96 12.34
C GLY A 156 14.00 -13.36 13.54
N THR A 157 14.26 -12.42 14.46
CA THR A 157 15.01 -12.69 15.70
C THR A 157 14.22 -13.61 16.65
N LEU A 158 12.93 -13.32 16.83
CA LEU A 158 12.04 -14.10 17.70
C LEU A 158 11.88 -15.54 17.21
N SER A 159 11.62 -15.73 15.92
CA SER A 159 11.39 -17.05 15.31
C SER A 159 12.66 -17.92 15.30
N SER A 160 13.83 -17.32 15.05
CA SER A 160 15.10 -18.05 14.98
C SER A 160 15.73 -18.32 16.35
N THR A 161 15.69 -17.34 17.26
CA THR A 161 16.48 -17.35 18.51
C THR A 161 15.59 -17.42 19.76
N GLY A 162 14.29 -17.20 19.61
CA GLY A 162 13.32 -17.24 20.70
C GLY A 162 13.27 -15.97 21.55
N TYR A 163 12.34 -15.97 22.51
CA TYR A 163 11.98 -14.81 23.32
C TYR A 163 13.15 -14.12 24.01
N ARG A 164 14.16 -14.88 24.49
CA ARG A 164 15.30 -14.31 25.23
C ARG A 164 16.06 -13.25 24.43
N ALA A 165 16.13 -13.38 23.11
CA ALA A 165 16.82 -12.42 22.23
C ALA A 165 16.05 -11.10 22.08
N VAL A 166 14.72 -11.15 22.12
CA VAL A 166 13.85 -9.98 21.95
C VAL A 166 13.31 -9.41 23.26
N ARG A 167 13.47 -10.10 24.39
CA ARG A 167 12.97 -9.74 25.74
C ARG A 167 13.25 -8.28 26.14
N ARG A 168 14.36 -7.69 25.69
CA ARG A 168 14.77 -6.32 26.05
C ARG A 168 14.22 -5.24 25.12
N TRP A 169 13.58 -5.60 24.02
CA TRP A 169 13.15 -4.65 22.99
C TRP A 169 12.00 -3.77 23.49
N THR A 170 11.12 -4.32 24.31
CA THR A 170 10.01 -3.63 25.00
C THR A 170 10.39 -3.07 26.38
N ARG A 171 11.66 -3.10 26.80
CA ARG A 171 12.05 -2.81 28.21
C ARG A 171 11.66 -1.42 28.73
N LYS A 172 11.39 -0.46 27.82
CA LYS A 172 11.15 0.95 28.14
C LYS A 172 9.66 1.31 28.20
N PHE A 173 8.77 0.41 27.82
CA PHE A 173 7.34 0.67 27.75
C PHE A 173 6.56 -0.62 28.03
N ASP A 174 5.24 -0.48 28.15
CA ASP A 174 4.35 -1.61 28.40
C ASP A 174 3.57 -1.94 27.12
N LEU A 175 3.94 -3.05 26.48
CA LEU A 175 3.33 -3.47 25.20
C LEU A 175 1.81 -3.68 25.32
N PHE A 176 1.33 -4.04 26.52
CA PHE A 176 -0.09 -4.32 26.78
C PHE A 176 -0.96 -3.05 26.91
N LEU A 177 -0.38 -1.85 26.81
CA LEU A 177 -1.12 -0.60 26.74
C LEU A 177 -1.54 -0.21 25.32
N TYR A 178 -1.07 -0.97 24.33
CA TYR A 178 -1.43 -0.76 22.94
C TYR A 178 -2.64 -1.62 22.56
N ASP A 179 -3.51 -1.08 21.71
CA ASP A 179 -4.64 -1.80 21.16
C ASP A 179 -4.19 -2.74 20.04
N PHE A 180 -3.23 -2.28 19.24
CA PHE A 180 -2.64 -3.00 18.12
C PHE A 180 -1.13 -3.07 18.25
N VAL A 181 -0.59 -4.27 18.09
CA VAL A 181 0.84 -4.49 17.92
C VAL A 181 1.06 -5.08 16.54
N ILE A 182 1.62 -4.28 15.64
CA ILE A 182 1.86 -4.64 14.25
C ILE A 182 3.29 -5.17 14.11
N VAL A 183 3.43 -6.27 13.36
CA VAL A 183 4.68 -6.99 13.15
C VAL A 183 4.84 -7.24 11.65
N PRO A 184 5.72 -6.50 10.95
CA PRO A 184 6.13 -6.89 9.61
C PRO A 184 6.91 -8.20 9.67
N ILE A 185 6.61 -9.10 8.74
CA ILE A 185 7.23 -10.43 8.64
C ILE A 185 7.94 -10.54 7.30
N HIS A 186 9.25 -10.77 7.35
CA HIS A 186 10.06 -11.03 6.16
C HIS A 186 10.30 -12.54 6.00
N LEU A 187 9.74 -13.14 4.95
CA LEU A 187 9.87 -14.57 4.63
C LEU A 187 10.81 -14.79 3.43
N GLY A 188 12.05 -14.30 3.56
CA GLY A 188 13.09 -14.45 2.54
C GLY A 188 13.00 -13.38 1.45
N ASN A 189 12.02 -13.49 0.56
CA ASN A 189 11.78 -12.53 -0.52
C ASN A 189 10.31 -12.05 -0.59
N HIS A 190 9.57 -12.25 0.50
CA HIS A 190 8.15 -11.92 0.58
C HIS A 190 7.88 -11.21 1.91
N TRP A 191 7.18 -10.09 1.83
CA TRP A 191 6.72 -9.33 2.98
C TRP A 191 5.27 -9.68 3.29
N CYS A 192 5.00 -9.91 4.57
CA CYS A 192 3.67 -10.10 5.12
C CYS A 192 3.46 -9.16 6.31
N CYS A 193 2.20 -8.92 6.66
CA CYS A 193 1.83 -8.17 7.85
C CYS A 193 1.17 -9.10 8.87
N SER A 194 1.56 -9.02 10.14
CA SER A 194 0.82 -9.61 11.25
C SER A 194 0.44 -8.55 12.27
N ALA A 195 -0.65 -8.79 12.98
CA ALA A 195 -1.08 -7.93 14.07
C ALA A 195 -1.54 -8.75 15.28
N ILE A 196 -1.25 -8.23 16.47
CA ILE A 196 -1.83 -8.69 17.72
C ILE A 196 -2.87 -7.64 18.09
N ASN A 197 -4.13 -8.00 17.91
CA ASN A 197 -5.26 -7.13 18.13
C ASN A 197 -5.86 -7.43 19.52
N PHE A 198 -5.46 -6.64 20.50
CA PHE A 198 -5.90 -6.82 21.88
C PHE A 198 -7.39 -6.51 22.06
N LYS A 199 -7.95 -5.58 21.28
CA LYS A 199 -9.37 -5.21 21.31
C LYS A 199 -10.27 -6.36 20.86
N LYS A 200 -9.96 -6.97 19.70
CA LYS A 200 -10.72 -8.08 19.12
C LYS A 200 -10.26 -9.45 19.63
N LYS A 201 -9.20 -9.50 20.45
CA LYS A 201 -8.55 -10.74 20.94
C LYS A 201 -8.11 -11.65 19.78
N ARG A 202 -7.39 -11.09 18.81
CA ARG A 202 -6.97 -11.82 17.61
C ARG A 202 -5.46 -11.81 17.42
N PHE A 203 -4.95 -12.93 16.96
CA PHE A 203 -3.66 -13.02 16.27
C PHE A 203 -3.94 -13.04 14.78
N GLU A 204 -3.57 -11.96 14.09
CA GLU A 204 -3.97 -11.66 12.72
C GLU A 204 -2.78 -11.81 11.77
N TYR A 205 -3.01 -12.39 10.59
CA TYR A 205 -1.99 -12.55 9.54
C TYR A 205 -2.58 -12.18 8.18
N TYR A 206 -1.92 -11.25 7.51
CA TYR A 206 -2.31 -10.66 6.24
C TYR A 206 -1.20 -10.87 5.23
N ASP A 207 -1.56 -11.46 4.09
CA ASP A 207 -0.64 -11.83 3.03
C ASP A 207 -1.32 -11.57 1.70
N SER A 208 -0.74 -10.69 0.90
CA SER A 208 -1.23 -10.26 -0.41
C SER A 208 -1.20 -11.36 -1.47
N LEU A 209 -0.56 -12.50 -1.20
CA LEU A 209 -0.61 -13.72 -2.01
C LEU A 209 -1.51 -14.81 -1.38
N HIS A 210 -2.29 -14.43 -0.36
CA HIS A 210 -3.20 -15.30 0.39
C HIS A 210 -2.55 -16.54 1.00
N GLY A 211 -1.26 -16.47 1.33
CA GLY A 211 -0.63 -17.47 2.17
C GLY A 211 -1.30 -17.57 3.55
N SER A 212 -1.01 -18.65 4.25
CA SER A 212 -1.40 -18.79 5.65
C SER A 212 -0.20 -19.29 6.43
N ASP A 213 0.30 -18.48 7.37
CA ASP A 213 1.37 -18.90 8.27
C ASP A 213 0.83 -19.13 9.68
N ARG A 214 0.33 -20.35 9.92
CA ARG A 214 -0.10 -20.76 11.26
C ARG A 214 1.05 -20.77 12.27
N ASN A 215 2.29 -20.93 11.79
CA ASN A 215 3.46 -20.95 12.64
C ASN A 215 3.79 -19.53 13.13
N ALA A 216 3.67 -18.50 12.27
CA ALA A 216 3.81 -17.10 12.68
C ALA A 216 2.85 -16.73 13.82
N LEU A 217 1.56 -17.07 13.67
CA LEU A 217 0.56 -16.78 14.71
C LEU A 217 0.85 -17.54 16.02
N TYR A 218 1.32 -18.78 15.93
CA TYR A 218 1.75 -19.55 17.11
C TYR A 218 2.95 -18.89 17.81
N ILE A 219 3.95 -18.45 17.07
CA ILE A 219 5.14 -17.76 17.59
C ILE A 219 4.74 -16.46 18.30
N LEU A 220 3.88 -15.65 17.69
CA LEU A 220 3.40 -14.40 18.29
C LEU A 220 2.56 -14.64 19.55
N ARG A 221 1.73 -15.69 19.57
CA ARG A 221 0.99 -16.10 20.77
C ARG A 221 1.94 -16.48 21.90
N ASN A 222 2.96 -17.28 21.60
CA ASN A 222 3.96 -17.64 22.60
C ASN A 222 4.78 -16.42 23.07
N TYR A 223 5.05 -15.47 22.18
CA TYR A 223 5.69 -14.20 22.55
C TYR A 223 4.87 -13.44 23.59
N ILE A 224 3.56 -13.26 23.39
CA ILE A 224 2.68 -12.58 24.35
C ILE A 224 2.66 -13.27 25.71
N GLN A 225 2.62 -14.60 25.72
CA GLN A 225 2.70 -15.40 26.95
C GLN A 225 3.99 -15.15 27.73
N GLU A 226 5.15 -15.17 27.04
CA GLU A 226 6.47 -14.96 27.64
C GLU A 226 6.69 -13.49 28.06
N GLU A 227 6.17 -12.55 27.27
CA GLU A 227 6.16 -11.12 27.60
C GLU A 227 5.35 -10.86 28.87
N SER A 228 4.16 -11.46 29.00
CA SER A 228 3.34 -11.36 30.22
C SER A 228 4.06 -11.95 31.44
N ARG A 229 4.63 -13.15 31.32
CA ARG A 229 5.42 -13.76 32.41
C ARG A 229 6.58 -12.89 32.84
N ASP A 230 7.27 -12.26 31.88
CA ASP A 230 8.43 -11.43 32.20
C ASP A 230 8.07 -10.05 32.77
N LYS A 231 7.10 -9.36 32.17
CA LYS A 231 6.77 -7.96 32.50
C LYS A 231 5.68 -7.84 33.54
N LYS A 232 4.67 -8.72 33.48
CA LYS A 232 3.48 -8.71 34.35
C LYS A 232 3.54 -9.74 35.46
N LYS A 233 4.47 -10.70 35.37
CA LYS A 233 4.65 -11.79 36.35
C LYS A 233 3.42 -12.69 36.49
N CYS A 234 2.64 -12.82 35.41
CA CYS A 234 1.47 -13.69 35.36
C CYS A 234 1.37 -14.39 33.99
N GLU A 235 0.58 -15.48 33.98
CA GLU A 235 0.13 -16.09 32.73
C GLU A 235 -0.81 -15.14 31.99
N TYR A 236 -0.74 -15.12 30.66
CA TYR A 236 -1.68 -14.34 29.87
C TYR A 236 -2.96 -15.15 29.63
N ASP A 237 -4.11 -14.56 29.89
CA ASP A 237 -5.39 -15.23 29.63
C ASP A 237 -5.79 -15.11 28.15
N PHE A 238 -5.70 -16.22 27.43
CA PHE A 238 -6.12 -16.32 26.04
C PHE A 238 -7.60 -16.73 25.87
N THR A 239 -8.42 -16.68 26.92
CA THR A 239 -9.85 -16.99 26.80
C THR A 239 -10.54 -16.06 25.80
N GLY A 240 -11.15 -16.66 24.80
CA GLY A 240 -11.83 -15.97 23.69
C GLY A 240 -10.90 -15.43 22.60
N TRP A 241 -9.60 -15.79 22.62
CA TRP A 241 -8.68 -15.41 21.56
C TRP A 241 -8.75 -16.36 20.37
N GLU A 242 -8.67 -15.81 19.16
CA GLU A 242 -8.67 -16.59 17.91
C GLU A 242 -7.50 -16.23 16.99
N ASN A 243 -7.25 -17.10 16.01
CA ASN A 243 -6.35 -16.81 14.90
C ASN A 243 -7.20 -16.31 13.73
N TYR A 244 -6.81 -15.20 13.12
CA TYR A 244 -7.55 -14.55 12.05
C TYR A 244 -6.66 -14.41 10.80
N CYS A 245 -7.01 -15.12 9.74
CA CYS A 245 -6.31 -15.11 8.46
C CYS A 245 -7.32 -14.89 7.33
N PRO A 246 -7.79 -13.64 7.14
CA PRO A 246 -8.80 -13.36 6.14
C PRO A 246 -8.27 -13.67 4.74
N LYS A 247 -9.18 -14.11 3.87
CA LYS A 247 -8.89 -14.40 2.45
C LYS A 247 -9.54 -13.40 1.51
N ASP A 248 -10.57 -12.73 1.99
CA ASP A 248 -11.21 -11.62 1.32
C ASP A 248 -10.46 -10.33 1.68
N ILE A 249 -9.26 -10.19 1.12
CA ILE A 249 -8.38 -9.03 1.29
C ILE A 249 -7.74 -8.67 -0.05
N PRO A 250 -7.34 -7.40 -0.25
CA PRO A 250 -6.63 -6.97 -1.44
C PRO A 250 -5.39 -7.82 -1.70
N SER A 251 -5.15 -8.09 -2.98
CA SER A 251 -4.15 -9.07 -3.42
C SER A 251 -3.20 -8.45 -4.42
N GLN A 252 -1.92 -8.82 -4.33
CA GLN A 252 -0.95 -8.40 -5.33
C GLN A 252 -1.12 -9.24 -6.59
N LEU A 253 -0.89 -8.63 -7.75
CA LEU A 253 -0.93 -9.29 -9.07
C LEU A 253 0.46 -9.41 -9.71
N ASN A 254 1.51 -9.01 -8.99
CA ASN A 254 2.91 -9.09 -9.42
C ASN A 254 3.80 -9.68 -8.31
N GLY A 255 5.12 -9.72 -8.55
CA GLY A 255 6.10 -10.30 -7.63
C GLY A 255 6.86 -9.29 -6.77
N TYR A 256 6.49 -8.01 -6.75
CA TYR A 256 7.30 -6.94 -6.14
C TYR A 256 6.55 -6.03 -5.16
N ASP A 257 5.22 -6.01 -5.19
CA ASP A 257 4.43 -5.11 -4.35
C ASP A 257 4.14 -5.63 -2.93
N CYS A 258 4.60 -6.82 -2.55
CA CYS A 258 4.33 -7.39 -1.21
C CYS A 258 4.69 -6.43 -0.06
N GLY A 259 5.75 -5.63 -0.21
CA GLY A 259 6.14 -4.59 0.75
C GLY A 259 5.10 -3.47 0.85
N ILE A 260 4.56 -3.00 -0.27
CA ILE A 260 3.52 -1.95 -0.29
C ILE A 260 2.23 -2.46 0.34
N PHE A 261 1.78 -3.66 -0.02
CA PHE A 261 0.61 -4.28 0.61
C PHE A 261 0.81 -4.44 2.12
N THR A 262 2.02 -4.84 2.57
CA THR A 262 2.34 -4.93 4.00
C THR A 262 2.18 -3.58 4.71
N LEU A 263 2.63 -2.48 4.10
CA LEU A 263 2.47 -1.13 4.63
C LEU A 263 1.01 -0.68 4.64
N LEU A 264 0.26 -0.90 3.57
CA LEU A 264 -1.17 -0.57 3.51
C LEU A 264 -1.98 -1.38 4.54
N PHE A 265 -1.75 -2.68 4.67
CA PHE A 265 -2.42 -3.46 5.72
C PHE A 265 -2.12 -2.90 7.11
N ALA A 266 -0.86 -2.55 7.40
CA ALA A 266 -0.50 -1.94 8.67
C ALA A 266 -1.19 -0.59 8.90
N GLU A 267 -1.22 0.26 7.87
CA GLU A 267 -1.84 1.58 7.89
C GLU A 267 -3.35 1.47 8.19
N TYR A 268 -4.09 0.63 7.48
CA TYR A 268 -5.53 0.44 7.68
C TYR A 268 -5.85 -0.21 9.03
N ILE A 269 -5.10 -1.24 9.44
CA ILE A 269 -5.25 -1.87 10.77
C ILE A 269 -5.05 -0.82 11.87
N SER A 270 -4.06 0.06 11.69
CA SER A 270 -3.75 1.11 12.67
C SER A 270 -4.81 2.22 12.77
N ARG A 271 -5.79 2.24 11.85
CA ARG A 271 -6.97 3.10 11.90
C ARG A 271 -8.27 2.36 12.22
N GLU A 272 -8.23 1.03 12.31
CA GLU A 272 -9.41 0.16 12.40
C GLU A 272 -10.36 0.22 11.18
N GLU A 273 -9.81 0.55 10.02
CA GLU A 273 -10.57 0.64 8.76
C GLU A 273 -10.55 -0.67 7.97
N GLU A 274 -11.57 -0.87 7.14
CA GLU A 274 -11.62 -1.98 6.18
C GLU A 274 -10.73 -1.68 4.97
N PHE A 275 -10.09 -2.71 4.41
CA PHE A 275 -9.24 -2.52 3.25
C PHE A 275 -10.09 -2.23 2.01
N ASP A 276 -10.03 -0.99 1.53
CA ASP A 276 -10.78 -0.52 0.37
C ASP A 276 -9.86 -0.22 -0.84
N PHE A 277 -8.65 -0.77 -0.88
CA PHE A 277 -7.72 -0.59 -2.00
C PHE A 277 -7.54 -1.88 -2.81
N ASP A 278 -6.91 -1.75 -3.98
CA ASP A 278 -6.52 -2.88 -4.82
C ASP A 278 -5.20 -2.63 -5.56
N GLN A 279 -4.79 -3.59 -6.39
CA GLN A 279 -3.54 -3.51 -7.16
C GLN A 279 -3.45 -2.27 -8.07
N SER A 280 -4.58 -1.74 -8.56
CA SER A 280 -4.57 -0.59 -9.47
C SER A 280 -4.11 0.70 -8.79
N HIS A 281 -4.20 0.77 -7.46
CA HIS A 281 -3.78 1.92 -6.67
C HIS A 281 -2.28 1.94 -6.35
N ILE A 282 -1.59 0.82 -6.50
CA ILE A 282 -0.27 0.60 -5.90
C ILE A 282 0.82 1.51 -6.49
N GLU A 283 0.73 1.84 -7.77
CA GLU A 283 1.65 2.80 -8.40
C GLU A 283 1.54 4.19 -7.76
N TYR A 284 0.32 4.70 -7.59
CA TYR A 284 0.08 5.94 -6.88
C TYR A 284 0.49 5.84 -5.40
N VAL A 285 0.22 4.71 -4.73
CA VAL A 285 0.58 4.52 -3.32
C VAL A 285 2.09 4.57 -3.12
N ARG A 286 2.89 4.07 -4.08
CA ARG A 286 4.35 4.19 -4.05
C ARG A 286 4.79 5.65 -4.00
N ASP A 287 4.26 6.49 -4.89
CA ASP A 287 4.52 7.93 -4.92
C ASP A 287 4.07 8.61 -3.62
N ARG A 288 2.88 8.26 -3.13
CA ARG A 288 2.38 8.76 -1.85
C ARG A 288 3.33 8.43 -0.70
N ILE A 289 3.80 7.18 -0.60
CA ILE A 289 4.72 6.77 0.47
C ILE A 289 6.03 7.57 0.39
N ILE A 290 6.56 7.82 -0.81
CA ILE A 290 7.75 8.69 -0.98
C ILE A 290 7.46 10.07 -0.37
N TYR A 291 6.35 10.69 -0.77
CA TYR A 291 5.98 12.01 -0.28
C TYR A 291 5.76 12.05 1.24
N GLU A 292 5.08 11.05 1.81
CA GLU A 292 4.84 10.92 3.24
C GLU A 292 6.14 10.78 4.04
N ILE A 293 7.12 10.03 3.50
CA ILE A 293 8.45 9.88 4.08
C ILE A 293 9.22 11.22 4.05
N LEU A 294 9.27 11.88 2.90
CA LEU A 294 9.97 13.17 2.74
C LEU A 294 9.39 14.25 3.67
N ASN A 295 8.07 14.22 3.90
CA ASN A 295 7.36 15.17 4.77
C ASN A 295 7.20 14.69 6.21
N LYS A 296 7.69 13.49 6.55
CA LYS A 296 7.61 12.88 7.88
C LYS A 296 6.18 12.78 8.43
N LYS A 297 5.19 12.62 7.55
CA LYS A 297 3.78 12.69 7.93
C LYS A 297 2.92 11.88 6.95
N LEU A 298 2.05 11.05 7.52
CA LEU A 298 1.00 10.36 6.76
C LEU A 298 -0.03 11.38 6.26
N LEU A 299 -0.39 11.27 4.99
CA LEU A 299 -1.62 11.85 4.48
C LEU A 299 -2.78 11.05 5.09
N ILE A 300 -3.81 11.75 5.55
CA ILE A 300 -5.01 11.12 6.10
C ILE A 300 -6.07 11.20 5.00
N ASP A 301 -6.70 10.06 4.73
CA ASP A 301 -7.80 9.94 3.77
C ASP A 301 -9.11 10.55 4.34
#